data_AF-A0A8J0SL80-F1
#
_entry.id   AF-A0A8J0SL80-F1
#
_cell.length_a   1.000
_cell.length_b   1.000
_cell.length_c   1.000
_cell.angle_alpha   90.00
_cell.angle_beta   90.00
_cell.angle_gamma   90.00
#
_symmetry.space_group_name_H-M   'P 1'
#
loop_
_entity.id
_entity.type
_entity.pdbx_description
1 polymer ?
#
loop_
_entity_poly.entity_id
_entity_poly.type
_entity_poly.pdbx_seq_one_letter_code
_entity_poly.pdbx_strand_id
1 'polypeptide(L)'
;MDRKRKLICDAFKVKKLRDSCSRDGTDLKASASPYPDFTEDPHGAVSYLCALFPRKLFNDTLPPLFLKHQLYSLLQDRTAVDRLLSSLQQKGEVCLVQTGFDPDTFMVVMTDDLRRTALSSSEGGSRATVVRKFLDCDLLLSPKISYGRDEVMMKHRFSDGEITKLVRAGLLTVRDAGSWWLAVPGAGRFITHFIKGRKALLSQIRRSRYKEVLLTDLSTRKAPPNLRLGMEFHIHDIIGAGLVDCIPTASGTLLRISET
;
A
#
# COMPACT_ATOMS: atom_id res chain seq x y z
N MET A 1 -2.94 -3.36 -25.49
CA MET A 1 -2.62 -3.58 -24.06
C MET A 1 -3.27 -2.53 -23.14
N ASP A 2 -3.77 -1.42 -23.69
CA ASP A 2 -4.25 -0.26 -22.93
C ASP A 2 -5.53 -0.47 -22.13
N ARG A 3 -6.46 -1.32 -22.60
CA ARG A 3 -7.72 -1.55 -21.88
C ARG A 3 -7.51 -2.23 -20.52
N LYS A 4 -6.62 -3.22 -20.45
CA LYS A 4 -6.28 -3.88 -19.18
C LYS A 4 -5.53 -2.93 -18.23
N ARG A 5 -4.60 -2.12 -18.76
CA ARG A 5 -3.87 -1.13 -17.97
C ARG A 5 -4.82 -0.05 -17.42
N LYS A 6 -5.73 0.49 -18.25
CA LYS A 6 -6.78 1.44 -17.82
C LYS A 6 -7.68 0.87 -16.72
N LEU A 7 -8.15 -0.37 -16.86
CA LEU A 7 -8.97 -1.03 -15.83
C LEU A 7 -8.23 -1.20 -14.49
N ILE A 8 -6.92 -1.38 -14.52
CA ILE A 8 -6.09 -1.44 -13.32
C ILE A 8 -5.95 -0.04 -12.72
N CYS A 9 -5.63 0.98 -13.53
CA CYS A 9 -5.56 2.39 -13.08
C CYS A 9 -6.87 2.83 -12.41
N ASP A 10 -8.01 2.55 -13.06
CA ASP A 10 -9.34 2.88 -12.52
C ASP A 10 -9.62 2.17 -11.19
N ALA A 11 -9.08 0.98 -11.00
CA ALA A 11 -9.21 0.25 -9.75
C ALA A 11 -8.39 0.87 -8.61
N PHE A 12 -7.40 1.73 -8.90
CA PHE A 12 -6.55 2.39 -7.92
C PHE A 12 -6.92 3.84 -7.61
N LYS A 13 -7.77 4.48 -8.43
CA LYS A 13 -8.22 5.86 -8.20
C LYS A 13 -8.69 6.06 -6.75
N VAL A 14 -7.94 6.89 -6.02
CA VAL A 14 -8.27 7.35 -4.67
C VAL A 14 -9.08 8.64 -4.80
N LYS A 15 -10.21 8.74 -4.09
CA LYS A 15 -10.95 9.99 -4.02
C LYS A 15 -10.25 10.89 -3.00
N LYS A 16 -10.02 12.16 -3.35
CA LYS A 16 -9.77 13.18 -2.33
C LYS A 16 -11.03 13.22 -1.45
N LEU A 17 -10.94 12.58 -0.28
CA LEU A 17 -11.94 12.75 0.78
C LEU A 17 -12.16 14.26 0.90
N ARG A 18 -13.40 14.72 0.71
CA ARG A 18 -13.75 16.08 1.15
C ARG A 18 -13.49 16.09 2.64
N ASP A 19 -12.85 17.14 3.15
CA ASP A 19 -12.80 17.43 4.59
C ASP A 19 -14.23 17.71 5.07
N SER A 20 -15.06 16.67 5.16
CA SER A 20 -16.30 16.68 5.91
C SER A 20 -16.05 16.01 7.25
N CYS A 21 -15.02 16.49 7.94
CA CYS A 21 -14.97 16.43 9.39
C CYS A 21 -14.94 17.88 9.88
N SER A 22 -15.98 18.63 9.51
CA SER A 22 -16.34 19.85 10.22
C SER A 22 -16.54 19.43 11.68
N ARG A 23 -15.76 20.01 12.58
CA ARG A 23 -16.05 19.98 14.02
C ARG A 23 -17.40 20.67 14.20
N ASP A 24 -18.48 19.91 14.12
CA ASP A 24 -19.72 20.34 14.74
C ASP A 24 -19.67 19.77 16.16
N GLY A 25 -19.51 20.69 17.12
CA GLY A 25 -19.33 20.37 18.52
C GLY A 25 -20.58 19.71 19.07
N THR A 26 -20.60 18.39 19.07
CA THR A 26 -21.44 17.59 19.96
C THR A 26 -20.62 16.38 20.39
N ASP A 27 -20.53 16.18 21.70
CA ASP A 27 -19.93 15.05 22.40
C ASP A 27 -20.64 13.72 22.05
N LEU A 28 -20.55 13.31 20.79
CA LEU A 28 -20.87 11.96 20.37
C LEU A 28 -19.65 11.13 20.74
N LYS A 29 -19.71 10.51 21.93
CA LYS A 29 -18.79 9.49 22.44
C LYS A 29 -18.11 8.76 21.28
N ALA A 30 -16.77 8.79 21.25
CA ALA A 30 -15.93 8.13 20.27
C ALA A 30 -16.58 6.80 19.85
N SER A 31 -17.15 6.77 18.64
CA SER A 31 -17.78 5.56 18.13
C SER A 31 -16.70 4.48 18.13
N ALA A 32 -16.88 3.43 18.94
CA ALA A 32 -15.86 2.41 19.13
C ALA A 32 -15.53 1.77 17.78
N SER A 33 -14.42 2.22 17.19
CA SER A 33 -13.82 1.53 16.05
C SER A 33 -13.46 0.12 16.53
N PRO A 34 -13.71 -0.94 15.73
CA PRO A 34 -13.23 -2.28 16.07
C PRO A 34 -11.71 -2.41 15.98
N TYR A 35 -11.01 -1.36 15.51
CA TYR A 35 -9.56 -1.36 15.29
C TYR A 35 -8.83 -0.57 16.38
N PRO A 36 -7.54 -0.89 16.64
CA PRO A 36 -6.74 -0.18 17.63
C PRO A 36 -6.62 1.31 17.32
N ASP A 37 -6.52 2.12 18.37
CA ASP A 37 -6.21 3.55 18.27
C ASP A 37 -4.69 3.76 18.24
N PHE A 38 -4.22 4.50 17.23
CA PHE A 38 -2.81 4.81 17.01
C PHE A 38 -2.52 6.33 17.13
N THR A 39 -3.44 7.10 17.73
CA THR A 39 -3.26 8.54 17.92
C THR A 39 -2.04 8.88 18.76
N GLU A 40 -1.77 8.10 19.81
CA GLU A 40 -0.60 8.27 20.69
C GLU A 40 0.68 7.61 20.13
N ASP A 41 0.55 6.52 19.36
CA ASP A 41 1.66 5.84 18.70
C ASP A 41 1.40 5.61 17.20
N PRO A 42 1.68 6.62 16.35
CA PRO A 42 1.53 6.49 14.90
C PRO A 42 2.46 5.43 14.28
N HIS A 43 3.59 5.11 14.93
CA HIS A 43 4.51 4.09 14.43
C HIS A 43 3.90 2.69 14.51
N GLY A 44 3.12 2.42 15.56
CA GLY A 44 2.35 1.19 15.73
C GLY A 44 1.42 0.88 14.55
N ALA A 45 0.86 1.91 13.90
CA ALA A 45 -0.05 1.74 12.76
C ALA A 45 0.64 1.06 11.56
N VAL A 46 1.93 1.36 11.33
CA VAL A 46 2.72 0.74 10.24
C VAL A 46 2.94 -0.74 10.53
N SER A 47 3.35 -1.07 11.75
CA SER A 47 3.56 -2.46 12.19
C SER A 47 2.28 -3.27 12.12
N TYR A 48 1.16 -2.68 12.53
CA TYR A 48 -0.15 -3.28 12.46
C TYR A 48 -0.58 -3.59 11.02
N LEU A 49 -0.50 -2.62 10.10
CA LEU A 49 -0.85 -2.85 8.69
C LEU A 49 0.07 -3.89 8.02
N CYS A 50 1.36 -3.92 8.36
CA CYS A 50 2.27 -4.97 7.93
C CYS A 50 1.84 -6.36 8.43
N ALA A 51 1.35 -6.47 9.67
CA ALA A 51 0.89 -7.73 10.25
C ALA A 51 -0.36 -8.29 9.56
N LEU A 52 -1.19 -7.44 8.97
CA LEU A 52 -2.37 -7.86 8.19
C LEU A 52 -2.01 -8.57 6.87
N PHE A 53 -0.77 -8.42 6.38
CA PHE A 53 -0.35 -9.00 5.11
C PHE A 53 -0.32 -10.54 5.18
N PRO A 54 -1.04 -11.26 4.31
CA PRO A 54 -1.11 -12.71 4.37
C PRO A 54 0.13 -13.37 3.72
N ARG A 55 1.25 -13.41 4.44
CA ARG A 55 2.53 -13.96 3.94
C ARG A 55 2.39 -15.35 3.28
N LYS A 56 1.60 -16.23 3.89
CA LYS A 56 1.32 -17.60 3.40
C LYS A 56 0.63 -17.64 2.03
N LEU A 57 -0.16 -16.62 1.68
CA LEU A 57 -0.79 -16.54 0.35
C LEU A 57 0.26 -16.45 -0.77
N PHE A 58 1.43 -15.91 -0.44
CA PHE A 58 2.52 -15.69 -1.38
C PHE A 58 3.71 -16.62 -1.13
N ASN A 59 3.54 -17.68 -0.34
CA ASN A 59 4.63 -18.61 0.03
C ASN A 59 5.88 -17.88 0.55
N ASP A 60 5.69 -16.78 1.30
CA ASP A 60 6.78 -15.94 1.84
C ASP A 60 7.74 -15.35 0.79
N THR A 61 7.34 -15.36 -0.49
CA THR A 61 8.13 -14.78 -1.60
C THR A 61 7.87 -13.29 -1.83
N LEU A 62 7.02 -12.67 -1.01
CA LEU A 62 6.77 -11.23 -0.99
C LEU A 62 6.99 -10.68 0.42
N PRO A 63 7.64 -9.52 0.56
CA PRO A 63 7.66 -8.85 1.85
C PRO A 63 6.24 -8.39 2.22
N PRO A 64 5.91 -8.30 3.52
CA PRO A 64 4.73 -7.58 3.95
C PRO A 64 4.72 -6.17 3.39
N LEU A 65 3.57 -5.80 2.86
CA LEU A 65 3.35 -4.51 2.28
C LEU A 65 1.89 -4.11 2.40
N PHE A 66 1.66 -2.81 2.43
CA PHE A 66 0.33 -2.21 2.41
C PHE A 66 0.38 -0.96 1.55
N LEU A 67 -0.78 -0.41 1.17
CA LEU A 67 -0.84 0.82 0.40
C LEU A 67 -0.83 2.02 1.33
N LYS A 68 -0.09 3.06 0.96
CA LYS A 68 0.05 4.30 1.75
C LYS A 68 -1.31 4.83 2.23
N HIS A 69 -2.33 4.79 1.38
CA HIS A 69 -3.65 5.31 1.73
C HIS A 69 -4.34 4.53 2.85
N GLN A 70 -3.99 3.27 3.11
CA GLN A 70 -4.54 2.48 4.22
C GLN A 70 -4.22 3.13 5.57
N LEU A 71 -3.10 3.84 5.71
CA LEU A 71 -2.79 4.61 6.93
C LEU A 71 -3.80 5.72 7.19
N TYR A 72 -4.36 6.33 6.15
CA TYR A 72 -5.40 7.37 6.30
C TYR A 72 -6.72 6.83 6.88
N SER A 73 -6.89 5.50 6.96
CA SER A 73 -8.03 4.89 7.65
C SER A 73 -7.83 4.74 9.15
N LEU A 74 -6.58 4.77 9.62
CA LEU A 74 -6.19 4.64 11.03
C LEU A 74 -5.85 6.00 11.65
N LEU A 75 -5.29 6.91 10.85
CA LEU A 75 -4.81 8.21 11.27
C LEU A 75 -5.53 9.28 10.44
N GLN A 76 -6.28 10.16 11.12
CA GLN A 76 -7.10 11.18 10.46
C GLN A 76 -6.26 12.28 9.80
N ASP A 77 -5.14 12.66 10.42
CA ASP A 77 -4.26 13.71 9.89
C ASP A 77 -3.34 13.14 8.79
N ARG A 78 -3.73 13.38 7.53
CA ARG A 78 -2.94 13.03 6.34
C ARG A 78 -1.54 13.63 6.36
N THR A 79 -1.40 14.86 6.87
CA THR A 79 -0.11 15.54 6.96
C THR A 79 0.78 14.86 7.98
N ALA A 80 0.22 14.43 9.12
CA ALA A 80 0.93 13.64 10.11
C ALA A 80 1.39 12.29 9.56
N VAL A 81 0.54 11.59 8.79
CA VAL A 81 0.91 10.35 8.10
C VAL A 81 2.07 10.57 7.12
N ASP A 82 2.03 11.64 6.33
CA ASP A 82 3.09 11.96 5.38
C ASP A 82 4.41 12.33 6.07
N ARG A 83 4.35 13.05 7.20
CA ARG A 83 5.52 13.34 8.06
C ARG A 83 6.08 12.06 8.69
N LEU A 84 5.22 11.17 9.19
CA LEU A 84 5.61 9.88 9.76
C LEU A 84 6.38 9.05 8.73
N LEU A 85 5.81 8.86 7.54
CA LEU A 85 6.45 8.09 6.47
C LEU A 85 7.77 8.73 6.03
N SER A 86 7.81 10.06 5.92
CA SER A 86 9.05 10.79 5.59
C SER A 86 10.14 10.57 6.65
N SER A 87 9.78 10.60 7.93
CA SER A 87 10.71 10.32 9.03
C SER A 87 11.22 8.89 8.99
N LEU A 88 10.34 7.90 8.77
CA LEU A 88 10.73 6.50 8.63
C LEU A 88 11.61 6.23 7.42
N GLN A 89 11.34 6.90 6.29
CA GLN A 89 12.19 6.84 5.09
C GLN A 89 13.57 7.45 5.34
N GLN A 90 13.64 8.58 6.06
CA GLN A 90 14.92 9.22 6.42
C GLN A 90 15.77 8.34 7.35
N LYS A 91 15.12 7.56 8.22
CA LYS A 91 15.78 6.55 9.08
C LYS A 91 16.14 5.26 8.33
N GLY A 92 15.69 5.11 7.07
CA GLY A 92 15.89 3.90 6.27
C GLY A 92 15.04 2.70 6.71
N GLU A 93 14.02 2.90 7.55
CA GLU A 93 13.19 1.83 8.11
C GLU A 93 12.13 1.33 7.13
N VAL A 94 11.61 2.24 6.29
CA VAL A 94 10.59 1.91 5.27
C VAL A 94 10.99 2.41 3.89
N CYS A 95 10.56 1.67 2.88
CA CYS A 95 10.64 2.07 1.48
C CYS A 95 9.22 2.34 0.94
N LEU A 96 9.09 3.42 0.17
CA LEU A 96 7.93 3.64 -0.68
C LEU A 96 8.22 3.10 -2.08
N VAL A 97 7.38 2.20 -2.56
CA VAL A 97 7.56 1.49 -3.83
C VAL A 97 6.39 1.75 -4.78
N GLN A 98 6.69 1.81 -6.07
CA GLN A 98 5.70 2.01 -7.13
C GLN A 98 5.48 0.70 -7.90
N THR A 99 4.23 0.42 -8.28
CA THR A 99 3.90 -0.72 -9.16
C THR A 99 3.67 -0.33 -10.62
N GLY A 100 3.76 0.97 -10.94
CA GLY A 100 3.67 1.49 -12.32
C GLY A 100 2.25 1.49 -12.93
N PHE A 101 1.23 1.27 -12.10
CA PHE A 101 -0.17 1.29 -12.52
C PHE A 101 -0.86 2.63 -12.27
N ASP A 102 -0.65 3.22 -11.10
CA ASP A 102 -1.17 4.54 -10.76
C ASP A 102 0.00 5.37 -10.20
N PRO A 103 0.22 6.60 -10.70
CA PRO A 103 1.39 7.40 -10.34
C PRO A 103 1.36 7.91 -8.90
N ASP A 104 0.16 8.00 -8.29
CA ASP A 104 -0.07 8.56 -6.96
C ASP A 104 -0.27 7.48 -5.89
N THR A 105 -0.24 6.21 -6.29
CA THR A 105 -0.44 5.07 -5.40
C THR A 105 0.90 4.40 -5.05
N PHE A 106 1.33 4.64 -3.83
CA PHE A 106 2.54 4.05 -3.26
C PHE A 106 2.21 2.88 -2.34
N MET A 107 3.04 1.84 -2.36
CA MET A 107 3.04 0.80 -1.33
C MET A 107 4.16 1.08 -0.34
N VAL A 108 3.91 0.79 0.93
CA VAL A 108 4.88 0.88 2.02
C VAL A 108 5.39 -0.52 2.33
N VAL A 109 6.70 -0.66 2.45
CA VAL A 109 7.39 -1.92 2.74
C VAL A 109 8.47 -1.65 3.77
N MET A 110 8.67 -2.55 4.74
CA MET A 110 9.83 -2.45 5.63
C MET A 110 11.11 -2.73 4.83
N THR A 111 12.12 -1.87 4.95
CA THR A 111 13.38 -1.97 4.18
C THR A 111 14.05 -3.32 4.41
N ASP A 112 14.07 -3.77 5.65
CA ASP A 112 14.62 -5.06 6.07
C ASP A 112 13.92 -6.26 5.39
N ASP A 113 12.59 -6.25 5.34
CA ASP A 113 11.82 -7.32 4.72
C ASP A 113 12.00 -7.33 3.20
N LEU A 114 12.11 -6.15 2.58
CA LEU A 114 12.46 -6.03 1.16
C LEU A 114 13.85 -6.61 0.90
N ARG A 115 14.86 -6.27 1.71
CA ARG A 115 16.23 -6.80 1.59
C ARG A 115 16.25 -8.32 1.71
N ARG A 116 15.60 -8.89 2.73
CA ARG A 116 15.49 -10.35 2.91
C ARG A 116 14.86 -11.03 1.70
N THR A 117 13.71 -10.53 1.25
CA THR A 117 12.98 -11.13 0.12
C THR A 117 13.76 -11.01 -1.19
N ALA A 118 14.45 -9.89 -1.42
CA ALA A 118 15.28 -9.67 -2.59
C ALA A 118 16.49 -10.62 -2.63
N LEU A 119 17.14 -10.87 -1.48
CA LEU A 119 18.23 -11.83 -1.36
C LEU A 119 17.75 -13.23 -1.69
N SER A 120 16.70 -13.71 -1.01
CA SER A 120 16.14 -15.06 -1.23
C SER A 120 15.67 -15.28 -2.66
N SER A 121 15.09 -14.26 -3.30
CA SER A 121 14.66 -14.33 -4.71
C SER A 121 15.82 -14.34 -5.72
N SER A 122 17.05 -14.06 -5.28
CA SER A 122 18.23 -13.95 -6.13
C SER A 122 19.25 -15.07 -5.93
N GLU A 123 19.06 -15.94 -4.92
CA GLU A 123 19.96 -17.04 -4.60
C GLU A 123 20.18 -17.97 -5.81
N GLY A 124 21.44 -18.34 -6.05
CA GLY A 124 21.85 -19.24 -7.13
C GLY A 124 21.75 -18.67 -8.56
N GLY A 125 21.26 -17.45 -8.75
CA GLY A 125 21.08 -16.84 -10.07
C GLY A 125 22.25 -15.97 -10.55
N SER A 126 22.38 -15.81 -11.87
CA SER A 126 23.36 -14.90 -12.52
C SER A 126 23.17 -13.40 -12.18
N ARG A 127 22.10 -13.07 -11.44
CA ARG A 127 21.76 -11.71 -10.99
C ARG A 127 22.11 -11.46 -9.53
N ALA A 128 22.49 -12.49 -8.75
CA ALA A 128 22.71 -12.40 -7.32
C ALA A 128 23.69 -11.27 -6.95
N THR A 129 24.81 -11.18 -7.68
CA THR A 129 25.83 -10.14 -7.46
C THR A 129 25.29 -8.73 -7.65
N VAL A 130 24.45 -8.52 -8.67
CA VAL A 130 23.86 -7.19 -8.95
C VAL A 130 22.81 -6.84 -7.91
N VAL A 131 22.02 -7.82 -7.47
CA VAL A 131 21.05 -7.64 -6.38
C VAL A 131 21.76 -7.28 -5.08
N ARG A 132 22.81 -8.00 -4.69
CA ARG A 132 23.61 -7.67 -3.50
C ARG A 132 24.20 -6.27 -3.59
N LYS A 133 24.85 -5.94 -4.71
CA LYS A 133 25.37 -4.57 -4.98
C LYS A 133 24.29 -3.51 -4.80
N PHE A 134 23.05 -3.76 -5.25
CA PHE A 134 21.93 -2.85 -5.07
C PHE A 134 21.47 -2.74 -3.61
N LEU A 135 21.37 -3.85 -2.90
CA LEU A 135 20.95 -3.85 -1.50
C LEU A 135 21.98 -3.23 -0.57
N ASP A 136 23.27 -3.33 -0.89
CA ASP A 136 24.37 -2.70 -0.15
C ASP A 136 24.56 -1.22 -0.52
N CYS A 137 23.81 -0.74 -1.51
CA CYS A 137 23.89 0.64 -1.98
C CYS A 137 22.94 1.55 -1.18
N ASP A 138 23.39 2.78 -0.91
CA ASP A 138 22.57 3.84 -0.28
C ASP A 138 21.31 4.19 -1.09
N LEU A 139 21.21 3.72 -2.33
CA LEU A 139 20.03 3.85 -3.18
C LEU A 139 18.76 3.36 -2.48
N LEU A 140 18.83 2.17 -1.84
CA LEU A 140 17.70 1.59 -1.12
C LEU A 140 17.37 2.36 0.18
N LEU A 141 18.39 2.92 0.83
CA LEU A 141 18.25 3.69 2.07
C LEU A 141 17.88 5.16 1.81
N SER A 142 17.96 5.61 0.57
CA SER A 142 17.63 6.98 0.23
C SER A 142 16.12 7.21 0.38
N PRO A 143 15.68 8.36 0.92
CA PRO A 143 14.26 8.66 1.11
C PRO A 143 13.52 8.94 -0.22
N LYS A 144 14.19 8.73 -1.36
CA LYS A 144 13.65 9.00 -2.69
C LYS A 144 12.87 7.81 -3.21
N ILE A 145 11.78 8.11 -3.91
CA ILE A 145 10.89 7.11 -4.52
C ILE A 145 11.32 6.78 -5.96
N SER A 146 12.06 7.68 -6.60
CA SER A 146 12.50 7.57 -7.98
C SER A 146 13.95 8.01 -8.14
N TYR A 147 14.64 7.35 -9.06
CA TYR A 147 16.06 7.57 -9.33
C TYR A 147 16.25 7.96 -10.78
N GLY A 148 17.02 9.01 -11.01
CA GLY A 148 17.42 9.45 -12.35
C GLY A 148 18.69 8.74 -12.83
N ARG A 149 18.96 8.84 -14.13
CA ARG A 149 20.15 8.27 -14.78
C ARG A 149 21.44 8.68 -14.08
N ASP A 150 21.62 9.97 -13.78
CA ASP A 150 22.86 10.47 -13.19
C ASP A 150 23.08 9.91 -11.78
N GLU A 151 22.01 9.78 -10.99
CA GLU A 151 22.09 9.18 -9.66
C GLU A 151 22.46 7.69 -9.75
N VAL A 152 21.77 6.92 -10.57
CA VAL A 152 22.00 5.48 -10.69
C VAL A 152 23.37 5.16 -11.32
N MET A 153 23.74 5.86 -12.39
CA MET A 153 24.93 5.56 -13.17
C MET A 153 26.16 6.30 -12.68
N MET A 154 26.09 7.60 -12.39
CA MET A 154 27.27 8.39 -12.01
C MET A 154 27.59 8.25 -10.53
N LYS A 155 26.58 8.41 -9.67
CA LYS A 155 26.77 8.35 -8.21
C LYS A 155 26.90 6.91 -7.71
N HIS A 156 26.03 6.01 -8.16
CA HIS A 156 25.98 4.63 -7.67
C HIS A 156 26.64 3.60 -8.60
N ARG A 157 27.21 4.04 -9.73
CA ARG A 157 28.04 3.23 -10.64
C ARG A 157 27.38 1.93 -11.11
N PHE A 158 26.08 1.98 -11.38
CA PHE A 158 25.38 0.91 -12.09
C PHE A 158 25.52 1.06 -13.60
N SER A 159 25.91 -0.01 -14.28
CA SER A 159 25.89 -0.08 -15.75
C SER A 159 24.48 -0.35 -16.27
N ASP A 160 24.21 -0.01 -17.54
CA ASP A 160 22.90 -0.28 -18.18
C ASP A 160 22.52 -1.77 -18.13
N GLY A 161 23.51 -2.67 -18.25
CA GLY A 161 23.30 -4.12 -18.11
C GLY A 161 22.88 -4.52 -16.70
N GLU A 162 23.44 -3.90 -15.67
CA GLU A 162 23.04 -4.12 -14.27
C GLU A 162 21.65 -3.55 -13.99
N ILE A 163 21.33 -2.35 -14.48
CA ILE A 163 19.99 -1.76 -14.36
C ILE A 163 18.95 -2.68 -15.02
N THR A 164 19.25 -3.20 -16.22
CA THR A 164 18.39 -4.17 -16.91
C THR A 164 18.18 -5.44 -16.07
N LYS A 165 19.21 -5.93 -15.39
CA LYS A 165 19.10 -7.07 -14.47
C LYS A 165 18.23 -6.74 -13.25
N LEU A 166 18.32 -5.53 -12.68
CA LEU A 166 17.48 -5.06 -11.57
C LEU A 166 16.02 -4.90 -11.96
N VAL A 167 15.75 -4.37 -13.17
CA VAL A 167 14.39 -4.29 -13.73
C VAL A 167 13.81 -5.69 -13.94
N ARG A 168 14.57 -6.60 -14.54
CA ARG A 168 14.17 -8.02 -14.67
C ARG A 168 14.00 -8.70 -13.30
N ALA A 169 14.69 -8.21 -12.26
CA ALA A 169 14.53 -8.69 -10.90
C ALA A 169 13.30 -8.16 -10.20
N GLY A 170 12.64 -7.15 -10.76
CA GLY A 170 11.50 -6.49 -10.14
C GLY A 170 11.88 -5.63 -8.93
N LEU A 171 13.16 -5.27 -8.78
CA LEU A 171 13.63 -4.30 -7.79
C LEU A 171 13.54 -2.86 -8.30
N LEU A 172 13.56 -2.70 -9.63
CA LEU A 172 13.31 -1.43 -10.31
C LEU A 172 12.18 -1.60 -11.32
N THR A 173 11.42 -0.53 -11.54
CA THR A 173 10.48 -0.43 -12.66
C THR A 173 10.72 0.88 -13.41
N VAL A 174 10.54 0.88 -14.73
CA VAL A 174 10.75 2.07 -15.56
C VAL A 174 9.65 3.09 -15.28
N ARG A 175 10.05 4.33 -15.00
CA ARG A 175 9.15 5.49 -14.91
C ARG A 175 9.11 6.22 -16.26
N ASP A 176 10.25 6.80 -16.63
CA ASP A 176 10.48 7.56 -17.85
C ASP A 176 11.81 7.14 -18.50
N ALA A 177 12.13 7.71 -19.67
CA ALA A 177 13.45 7.53 -20.28
C ALA A 177 14.57 7.97 -19.33
N GLY A 178 15.34 7.00 -18.82
CA GLY A 178 16.42 7.26 -17.86
C GLY A 178 15.97 7.52 -16.43
N SER A 179 14.74 7.14 -16.05
CA SER A 179 14.29 7.19 -14.65
C SER A 179 13.56 5.92 -14.24
N TRP A 180 13.81 5.47 -13.01
CA TRP A 180 13.25 4.24 -12.45
C TRP A 180 12.65 4.48 -11.07
N TRP A 181 11.55 3.79 -10.77
CA TRP A 181 11.01 3.68 -9.43
C TRP A 181 11.55 2.44 -8.72
N LEU A 182 11.63 2.52 -7.39
CA LEU A 182 11.81 1.33 -6.56
C LEU A 182 10.58 0.43 -6.66
N ALA A 183 10.80 -0.88 -6.76
CA ALA A 183 9.76 -1.89 -6.92
C ALA A 183 9.98 -3.09 -5.98
N VAL A 184 8.92 -3.88 -5.79
CA VAL A 184 8.95 -5.15 -5.06
C VAL A 184 8.88 -6.30 -6.07
N PRO A 185 9.84 -7.25 -6.03
CA PRO A 185 9.82 -8.44 -6.87
C PRO A 185 8.50 -9.19 -6.74
N GLY A 186 7.83 -9.48 -7.85
CA GLY A 186 6.58 -10.27 -7.84
C GLY A 186 5.33 -9.54 -7.33
N ALA A 187 5.39 -8.22 -7.10
CA ALA A 187 4.24 -7.42 -6.63
C ALA A 187 2.98 -7.54 -7.50
N GLY A 188 3.11 -7.89 -8.79
CA GLY A 188 1.96 -8.13 -9.67
C GLY A 188 0.98 -9.20 -9.16
N ARG A 189 1.47 -10.21 -8.43
CA ARG A 189 0.60 -11.22 -7.78
C ARG A 189 -0.24 -10.58 -6.68
N PHE A 190 0.37 -9.74 -5.84
CA PHE A 190 -0.35 -8.97 -4.82
C PHE A 190 -1.43 -8.09 -5.46
N ILE A 191 -1.05 -7.29 -6.47
CA ILE A 191 -1.96 -6.36 -7.16
C ILE A 191 -3.19 -7.08 -7.74
N THR A 192 -2.99 -8.28 -8.29
CA THR A 192 -4.10 -9.09 -8.82
C THR A 192 -5.10 -9.47 -7.74
N HIS A 193 -4.63 -9.91 -6.57
CA HIS A 193 -5.49 -10.24 -5.44
C HIS A 193 -6.17 -9.01 -4.86
N PHE A 194 -5.41 -7.91 -4.76
CA PHE A 194 -5.87 -6.65 -4.24
C PHE A 194 -7.07 -6.10 -5.03
N ILE A 195 -6.96 -6.00 -6.36
CA ILE A 195 -8.03 -5.47 -7.21
C ILE A 195 -9.29 -6.35 -7.13
N LYS A 196 -9.10 -7.68 -7.15
CA LYS A 196 -10.22 -8.63 -7.04
C LYS A 196 -10.92 -8.54 -5.69
N GLY A 197 -10.15 -8.40 -4.60
CA GLY A 197 -10.67 -8.24 -3.25
C GLY A 197 -11.43 -6.93 -3.06
N ARG A 198 -10.82 -5.80 -3.44
CA ARG A 198 -11.47 -4.46 -3.39
C ARG A 198 -12.81 -4.48 -4.14
N LYS A 199 -12.84 -5.01 -5.37
CA LYS A 199 -14.07 -5.12 -6.16
C LYS A 199 -15.12 -6.01 -5.48
N ALA A 200 -14.71 -7.12 -4.88
CA ALA A 200 -15.61 -8.02 -4.18
C ALA A 200 -16.22 -7.39 -2.92
N LEU A 201 -15.40 -6.72 -2.10
CA LEU A 201 -15.87 -6.03 -0.89
C LEU A 201 -16.85 -4.90 -1.23
N LEU A 202 -16.49 -4.04 -2.18
CA LEU A 202 -17.40 -2.97 -2.63
C LEU A 202 -18.68 -3.55 -3.22
N SER A 203 -18.61 -4.67 -3.97
CA SER A 203 -19.82 -5.34 -4.47
C SER A 203 -20.69 -5.90 -3.35
N GLN A 204 -20.11 -6.36 -2.24
CA GLN A 204 -20.86 -6.82 -1.07
C GLN A 204 -21.60 -5.65 -0.40
N ILE A 205 -20.95 -4.50 -0.25
CA ILE A 205 -21.57 -3.28 0.30
C ILE A 205 -22.65 -2.75 -0.66
N ARG A 206 -22.42 -2.76 -1.99
CA ARG A 206 -23.45 -2.32 -2.97
C ARG A 206 -24.75 -3.10 -2.89
N ARG A 207 -24.70 -4.35 -2.43
CA ARG A 207 -25.85 -5.24 -2.30
C ARG A 207 -26.55 -5.13 -0.96
N SER A 208 -25.98 -4.41 0.01
CA SER A 208 -26.68 -4.14 1.27
C SER A 208 -27.79 -3.12 1.06
N ARG A 209 -28.73 -3.08 2.00
CA ARG A 209 -29.80 -2.09 2.01
C ARG A 209 -29.18 -0.69 2.02
N TYR A 210 -29.68 0.19 1.17
CA TYR A 210 -29.19 1.57 1.00
C TYR A 210 -27.69 1.71 0.65
N LYS A 211 -27.02 0.62 0.20
CA LYS A 211 -25.57 0.60 -0.11
C LYS A 211 -24.71 1.02 1.08
N GLU A 212 -25.16 0.69 2.29
CA GLU A 212 -24.49 1.01 3.54
C GLU A 212 -24.41 -0.20 4.48
N VAL A 213 -23.40 -0.23 5.34
CA VAL A 213 -23.16 -1.32 6.29
C VAL A 213 -22.41 -0.80 7.53
N LEU A 214 -22.75 -1.30 8.71
CA LEU A 214 -22.01 -0.99 9.93
C LEU A 214 -20.61 -1.62 9.87
N LEU A 215 -19.58 -0.88 10.30
CA LEU A 215 -18.19 -1.34 10.23
C LEU A 215 -17.94 -2.62 11.04
N THR A 216 -18.55 -2.73 12.23
CA THR A 216 -18.47 -3.91 13.10
C THR A 216 -19.14 -5.13 12.45
N ASP A 217 -20.31 -4.95 11.82
CA ASP A 217 -20.99 -5.99 11.06
C ASP A 217 -20.15 -6.44 9.86
N LEU A 218 -19.54 -5.49 9.12
CA LEU A 218 -18.74 -5.82 7.96
C LEU A 218 -17.51 -6.65 8.34
N SER A 219 -16.88 -6.31 9.47
CA SER A 219 -15.68 -6.98 10.00
C SER A 219 -15.95 -8.43 10.40
N THR A 220 -17.17 -8.74 10.86
CA THR A 220 -17.56 -10.09 11.33
C THR A 220 -18.22 -10.95 10.25
N ARG A 221 -18.62 -10.35 9.11
CA ARG A 221 -19.21 -11.08 7.99
C ARG A 221 -18.22 -12.07 7.36
N LYS A 222 -18.79 -13.14 6.78
CA LYS A 222 -18.03 -14.09 5.95
C LYS A 222 -17.37 -13.35 4.79
N ALA A 223 -16.04 -13.47 4.71
CA ALA A 223 -15.25 -12.87 3.64
C ALA A 223 -15.62 -13.44 2.25
N PRO A 224 -15.74 -12.59 1.21
CA PRO A 224 -15.90 -13.07 -0.16
C PRO A 224 -14.73 -13.97 -0.60
N PRO A 225 -14.96 -14.93 -1.52
CA PRO A 225 -13.91 -15.88 -1.96
C PRO A 225 -12.71 -15.20 -2.65
N ASN A 226 -12.93 -14.01 -3.24
CA ASN A 226 -11.90 -13.21 -3.89
C ASN A 226 -11.12 -12.32 -2.92
N LEU A 227 -11.52 -12.27 -1.65
CA LEU A 227 -10.96 -11.39 -0.62
C LEU A 227 -9.73 -12.03 0.07
N ARG A 228 -8.76 -12.44 -0.75
CA ARG A 228 -7.62 -13.25 -0.32
C ARG A 228 -6.65 -12.51 0.60
N LEU A 229 -6.67 -11.17 0.61
CA LEU A 229 -5.84 -10.35 1.49
C LEU A 229 -6.40 -10.16 2.91
N GLY A 230 -7.59 -10.68 3.20
CA GLY A 230 -8.24 -10.54 4.49
C GLY A 230 -9.26 -9.39 4.55
N MET A 231 -10.24 -9.52 5.44
CA MET A 231 -11.34 -8.55 5.61
C MET A 231 -10.80 -7.18 6.02
N GLU A 232 -10.05 -7.16 7.11
CA GLU A 232 -9.48 -5.97 7.72
C GLU A 232 -8.56 -5.21 6.76
N PHE A 233 -7.67 -5.91 6.05
CA PHE A 233 -6.81 -5.31 5.02
C PHE A 233 -7.63 -4.51 3.99
N HIS A 234 -8.71 -5.10 3.48
CA HIS A 234 -9.56 -4.46 2.48
C HIS A 234 -10.51 -3.40 3.06
N ILE A 235 -10.83 -3.44 4.35
CA ILE A 235 -11.60 -2.38 5.00
C ILE A 235 -10.74 -1.11 5.10
N HIS A 236 -9.50 -1.23 5.59
CA HIS A 236 -8.55 -0.10 5.60
C HIS A 236 -8.30 0.44 4.19
N ASP A 237 -8.31 -0.44 3.20
CA ASP A 237 -8.20 -0.08 1.80
C ASP A 237 -9.33 0.84 1.32
N ILE A 238 -10.59 0.42 1.46
CA ILE A 238 -11.73 1.19 0.94
C ILE A 238 -11.96 2.50 1.71
N ILE A 239 -11.69 2.50 3.02
CA ILE A 239 -11.78 3.71 3.86
C ILE A 239 -10.67 4.68 3.48
N GLY A 240 -9.42 4.22 3.49
CA GLY A 240 -8.25 5.05 3.21
C GLY A 240 -8.25 5.63 1.78
N ALA A 241 -8.81 4.89 0.82
CA ALA A 241 -8.97 5.33 -0.56
C ALA A 241 -10.18 6.27 -0.77
N GLY A 242 -11.00 6.52 0.26
CA GLY A 242 -12.20 7.35 0.16
C GLY A 242 -13.25 6.76 -0.79
N LEU A 243 -13.33 5.43 -0.88
CA LEU A 243 -14.33 4.72 -1.71
C LEU A 243 -15.65 4.52 -0.94
N VAL A 244 -15.62 4.74 0.36
CA VAL A 244 -16.77 4.77 1.25
C VAL A 244 -16.67 6.00 2.15
N ASP A 245 -17.82 6.57 2.47
CA ASP A 245 -17.98 7.61 3.48
C ASP A 245 -18.18 6.93 4.85
N CYS A 246 -17.48 7.42 5.87
CA CYS A 246 -17.61 6.97 7.25
C CYS A 246 -18.54 7.91 8.01
N ILE A 247 -19.72 7.43 8.39
CA ILE A 247 -20.75 8.22 9.08
C ILE A 247 -20.86 7.73 10.52
N PRO A 248 -20.49 8.54 11.53
CA PRO A 248 -20.70 8.20 12.92
C PRO A 248 -22.20 8.08 13.23
N THR A 249 -22.59 7.00 13.91
CA THR A 249 -23.97 6.78 14.38
C THR A 249 -23.96 6.30 15.83
N ALA A 250 -25.12 6.31 16.49
CA ALA A 250 -25.26 5.79 17.86
C ALA A 250 -24.86 4.31 18.00
N SER A 251 -24.93 3.53 16.92
CA SER A 251 -24.56 2.10 16.90
C SER A 251 -23.13 1.84 16.43
N GLY A 252 -22.35 2.88 16.15
CA GLY A 252 -20.99 2.78 15.61
C GLY A 252 -20.84 3.46 14.25
N THR A 253 -19.72 3.22 13.58
CA THR A 253 -19.43 3.82 12.26
C THR A 253 -20.13 3.08 11.14
N LEU A 254 -20.97 3.79 10.39
CA LEU A 254 -21.63 3.30 9.19
C LEU A 254 -20.77 3.62 7.96
N LEU A 255 -20.54 2.62 7.12
CA LEU A 255 -19.85 2.78 5.83
C LEU A 255 -20.90 2.88 4.72
N ARG A 256 -20.88 3.97 3.95
CA ARG A 256 -21.74 4.17 2.78
C ARG A 256 -20.87 4.31 1.54
N ILE A 257 -21.27 3.71 0.41
CA ILE A 257 -20.50 3.87 -0.83
C ILE A 257 -20.56 5.32 -1.30
N SER A 258 -19.38 5.94 -1.48
CA SER A 258 -19.27 7.28 -2.01
C SER A 258 -19.75 7.29 -3.46
N GLU A 259 -20.71 8.15 -3.81
CA GLU A 259 -21.14 8.30 -5.19
C GLU A 259 -19.97 8.88 -6.02
N THR A 260 -19.71 8.23 -7.16
CA THR A 260 -18.75 8.64 -8.20
C THR A 260 -19.44 9.48 -9.25
#